data_AF-A0A3B9YR25-F1
#
_entry.id   AF-A0A3B9YR25-F1
#
_cell.length_a   1.000
_cell.length_b   1.000
_cell.length_c   1.000
_cell.angle_alpha   90.00
_cell.angle_beta   90.00
_cell.angle_gamma   90.00
#
_symmetry.space_group_name_H-M   'P 1'
#
loop_
_entity.id
_entity.type
_entity.pdbx_description
1 polymer ?
#
loop_
_entity_poly.entity_id
_entity_poly.type
_entity_poly.pdbx_seq_one_letter_code
_entity_poly.pdbx_strand_id
1 'polypeptide(L)'
;MKMPPDVADHYRADALSALKFLDERLAAHKWIAGGAQPTYADIDLYGVVHYVPQAGMDLSDFPHVAAWAAKIEALPHFAQPEALMSKG
;
A
#
# COMPACT_ATOMS: atom_id res chain seq x y z
N MET A 1 8.83 9.91 17.64
CA MET A 1 10.26 9.54 17.50
C MET A 1 10.57 9.50 16.01
N LYS A 2 11.53 10.30 15.52
CA LYS A 2 11.98 10.19 14.12
C LYS A 2 12.95 9.02 14.05
N MET A 3 12.73 8.08 13.14
CA MET A 3 13.63 6.95 12.94
C MET A 3 15.02 7.47 12.56
N PRO A 4 16.12 6.92 13.11
CA PRO A 4 17.46 7.31 12.70
C PRO A 4 17.61 7.19 11.17
N PRO A 5 18.20 8.17 10.47
CA PRO A 5 18.26 8.18 9.01
C PRO A 5 18.89 6.91 8.41
N ASP A 6 19.90 6.37 9.08
CA ASP A 6 20.60 5.15 8.70
C ASP A 6 19.69 3.90 8.71
N VAL A 7 18.71 3.86 9.61
CA VAL A 7 17.73 2.76 9.67
C VAL A 7 16.70 2.88 8.55
N ALA A 8 16.26 4.10 8.23
CA ALA A 8 15.31 4.33 7.13
C ALA A 8 15.93 4.01 5.77
N ASP A 9 17.20 4.40 5.56
CA ASP A 9 17.93 4.10 4.34
C ASP A 9 18.20 2.60 4.19
N HIS A 10 18.47 1.89 5.30
CA HIS A 10 18.70 0.45 5.29
C HIS A 10 17.51 -0.34 4.71
N TYR A 11 16.28 0.05 5.05
CA TYR A 11 15.07 -0.64 4.57
C TYR A 11 14.50 -0.10 3.26
N ARG A 12 15.06 0.99 2.71
CA ARG A 12 14.51 1.61 1.49
C ARG A 12 14.59 0.69 0.28
N ALA A 13 15.70 -0.01 0.10
CA ALA A 13 15.89 -0.94 -1.02
C ALA A 13 14.89 -2.11 -0.95
N ASP A 14 14.70 -2.68 0.25
CA ASP A 14 13.75 -3.77 0.48
C ASP A 14 12.30 -3.32 0.24
N ALA A 15 11.94 -2.11 0.68
CA ALA A 15 10.61 -1.55 0.46
C ALA A 15 10.33 -1.35 -1.05
N LEU A 16 11.29 -0.79 -1.80
CA LEU A 16 11.15 -0.63 -3.25
C LEU A 16 11.05 -1.97 -3.99
N SER A 17 11.82 -2.98 -3.55
CA SER A 17 11.74 -4.34 -4.08
C SER A 17 10.37 -4.98 -3.82
N ALA A 18 9.84 -4.83 -2.59
CA ALA A 18 8.53 -5.35 -2.21
C ALA A 18 7.39 -4.66 -2.99
N LEU A 19 7.45 -3.33 -3.15
CA LEU A 19 6.48 -2.58 -3.95
C LEU A 19 6.50 -3.01 -5.42
N LYS A 20 7.69 -3.21 -5.99
CA LYS A 20 7.83 -3.74 -7.36
C LYS A 20 7.24 -5.13 -7.50
N PHE A 21 7.52 -6.04 -6.56
CA PHE A 21 6.94 -7.38 -6.57
C PHE A 21 5.40 -7.35 -6.47
N LEU A 22 4.86 -6.48 -5.61
CA LEU A 22 3.42 -6.29 -5.49
C LEU A 22 2.81 -5.72 -6.77
N ASP A 23 3.47 -4.75 -7.41
CA ASP A 23 3.04 -4.17 -8.68
C ASP A 23 2.97 -5.23 -9.80
N GLU A 24 4.01 -6.06 -9.93
CA GLU A 24 4.04 -7.18 -10.87
C GLU A 24 2.90 -8.19 -10.60
N ARG A 25 2.64 -8.48 -9.31
CA ARG A 25 1.53 -9.36 -8.91
C ARG A 25 0.17 -8.78 -9.26
N LEU A 26 -0.01 -7.46 -9.18
CA LEU A 26 -1.25 -6.76 -9.48
C LEU A 26 -1.41 -6.41 -10.96
N ALA A 27 -0.34 -6.48 -11.74
CA ALA A 27 -0.41 -6.39 -13.20
C ALA A 27 -1.16 -7.58 -13.80
N ALA A 28 -0.93 -8.79 -13.26
CA ALA A 28 -1.58 -10.02 -13.74
C ALA A 28 -2.91 -10.34 -13.05
N HIS A 29 -3.24 -9.69 -11.94
CA HIS A 29 -4.37 -10.07 -11.10
C HIS A 29 -5.10 -8.87 -10.51
N LYS A 30 -6.43 -8.96 -10.47
CA LYS A 30 -7.29 -7.90 -9.92
C LYS A 30 -7.06 -7.67 -8.41
N TRP A 31 -6.83 -8.74 -7.66
CA TRP A 31 -6.63 -8.78 -6.21
C TRP A 31 -5.44 -9.67 -5.84
N ILE A 32 -4.87 -9.48 -4.66
CA ILE A 32 -3.61 -10.12 -4.24
C ILE A 32 -3.70 -11.65 -4.28
N ALA A 33 -4.82 -12.24 -3.87
CA ALA A 33 -5.00 -13.70 -3.90
C ALA A 33 -5.31 -14.26 -5.32
N GLY A 34 -5.49 -13.41 -6.33
CA GLY A 34 -5.79 -13.81 -7.71
C GLY A 34 -7.25 -14.19 -7.99
N GLY A 35 -8.13 -14.11 -7.00
CA GLY A 35 -9.57 -14.36 -7.15
C GLY A 35 -10.36 -13.18 -7.72
N ALA A 36 -11.67 -13.36 -7.88
CA ALA A 36 -12.59 -12.32 -8.37
C ALA A 36 -12.90 -11.22 -7.32
N GLN A 37 -12.74 -11.55 -6.03
CA GLN A 37 -13.07 -10.72 -4.88
C GLN A 37 -11.83 -10.42 -4.03
N PRO A 38 -11.78 -9.27 -3.32
CA PRO A 38 -10.71 -8.98 -2.39
C PRO A 38 -10.75 -9.95 -1.21
N THR A 39 -9.61 -10.13 -0.59
CA THR A 39 -9.44 -11.00 0.59
C THR A 39 -8.82 -10.21 1.74
N TYR A 40 -8.65 -10.85 2.88
CA TYR A 40 -7.91 -10.27 4.00
C TYR A 40 -6.52 -9.75 3.59
N ALA A 41 -5.83 -10.42 2.65
CA ALA A 41 -4.53 -9.97 2.16
C ALA A 41 -4.57 -8.56 1.57
N ASP A 42 -5.67 -8.20 0.89
CA ASP A 42 -5.81 -6.87 0.30
C ASP A 42 -5.95 -5.79 1.38
N ILE A 43 -6.71 -6.08 2.44
CA ILE A 43 -6.91 -5.16 3.57
C ILE A 43 -5.61 -4.99 4.37
N ASP A 44 -4.93 -6.09 4.67
CA ASP A 44 -3.67 -6.10 5.42
C ASP A 44 -2.59 -5.28 4.73
N LEU A 45 -2.34 -5.53 3.43
CA LEU A 45 -1.35 -4.78 2.67
C LEU A 45 -1.77 -3.33 2.44
N TYR A 46 -3.06 -3.03 2.27
CA TYR A 46 -3.50 -1.64 2.06
C TYR A 46 -3.15 -0.76 3.25
N GLY A 47 -3.30 -1.29 4.47
CA GLY A 47 -2.93 -0.60 5.70
C GLY A 47 -1.46 -0.20 5.75
N VAL A 48 -0.57 -0.89 5.02
CA VAL A 48 0.85 -0.53 4.90
C VAL A 48 1.09 0.40 3.70
N VAL A 49 0.52 0.06 2.54
CA VAL A 49 0.70 0.82 1.29
C VAL A 49 0.20 2.26 1.40
N HIS A 50 -0.88 2.49 2.14
CA HIS A 50 -1.42 3.83 2.40
C HIS A 50 -0.37 4.81 2.96
N TYR A 51 0.57 4.32 3.78
CA TYR A 51 1.61 5.15 4.41
C TYR A 51 2.92 5.22 3.62
N VAL A 52 3.04 4.56 2.47
CA VAL A 52 4.24 4.61 1.60
C VAL A 52 4.67 6.05 1.25
N PRO A 53 3.75 6.99 0.92
CA PRO A 53 4.11 8.39 0.70
C PRO A 53 4.76 9.06 1.91
N GLN A 54 4.39 8.69 3.13
CA GLN A 54 5.00 9.22 4.35
C GLN A 54 6.45 8.73 4.55
N ALA A 55 6.82 7.61 3.93
CA ALA A 55 8.20 7.14 3.84
C ALA A 55 9.01 7.79 2.68
N GLY A 56 8.45 8.78 1.99
CA GLY A 56 9.11 9.50 0.89
C GLY A 56 9.30 8.64 -0.35
N MET A 57 8.37 7.72 -0.61
CA MET A 57 8.29 6.94 -1.85
C MET A 57 7.01 7.33 -2.60
N ASP A 58 7.09 7.47 -3.92
CA ASP A 58 5.94 7.84 -4.74
C ASP A 58 5.23 6.58 -5.25
N LEU A 59 3.94 6.45 -4.96
CA LEU A 59 3.14 5.33 -5.47
C LEU A 59 2.87 5.44 -6.98
N SER A 60 3.07 6.61 -7.60
CA SER A 60 2.95 6.75 -9.05
C SER A 60 4.01 5.95 -9.83
N ASP A 61 5.11 5.57 -9.18
CA ASP A 61 6.13 4.65 -9.72
C ASP A 61 5.61 3.19 -9.84
N PHE A 62 4.47 2.86 -9.18
CA PHE A 62 3.87 1.53 -9.11
C PHE A 62 2.39 1.59 -9.55
N PRO A 63 2.13 1.70 -10.86
CA PRO A 63 0.79 2.03 -11.38
C PRO A 63 -0.27 0.97 -11.06
N HIS A 64 0.08 -0.30 -10.96
CA HIS A 64 -0.86 -1.37 -10.62
C HIS A 64 -1.18 -1.38 -9.12
N VAL A 65 -0.18 -1.05 -8.28
CA VAL A 65 -0.41 -0.80 -6.84
C VAL A 65 -1.32 0.41 -6.65
N ALA A 66 -1.07 1.52 -7.33
CA ALA A 66 -1.92 2.72 -7.25
C ALA A 66 -3.36 2.42 -7.70
N ALA A 67 -3.54 1.69 -8.80
CA ALA A 67 -4.86 1.28 -9.28
C ALA A 67 -5.56 0.31 -8.33
N TRP A 68 -4.82 -0.58 -7.66
CA TRP A 68 -5.36 -1.49 -6.65
C TRP A 68 -5.77 -0.76 -5.37
N ALA A 69 -4.97 0.20 -4.88
CA ALA A 69 -5.31 1.04 -3.75
C ALA A 69 -6.63 1.79 -4.00
N ALA A 70 -6.78 2.41 -5.18
CA ALA A 70 -8.02 3.05 -5.57
C ALA A 70 -9.23 2.09 -5.62
N LYS A 71 -9.03 0.82 -5.99
CA LYS A 71 -10.11 -0.19 -5.94
C LYS A 71 -10.53 -0.53 -4.51
N ILE A 72 -9.60 -0.55 -3.56
CA ILE A 72 -9.90 -0.78 -2.13
C ILE A 72 -10.66 0.40 -1.56
N GLU A 73 -10.23 1.62 -1.89
CA GLU A 73 -10.87 2.86 -1.44
C GLU A 73 -12.31 3.00 -1.95
N ALA A 74 -12.63 2.35 -3.07
CA ALA A 74 -13.98 2.29 -3.64
C ALA A 74 -14.87 1.19 -3.03
N LEU A 75 -14.38 0.38 -2.09
CA LEU A 75 -15.19 -0.67 -1.45
C LEU A 75 -16.30 -0.07 -0.58
N PRO A 76 -17.48 -0.73 -0.49
CA PRO A 76 -18.53 -0.31 0.42
C PRO A 76 -18.02 -0.22 1.87
N HIS A 77 -18.42 0.84 2.57
CA HIS A 77 -18.04 1.11 3.96
C HIS A 77 -16.54 1.40 4.19
N PHE A 78 -15.77 1.60 3.13
CA PHE A 78 -14.40 2.07 3.26
C PHE A 78 -14.36 3.48 3.87
N ALA A 79 -13.43 3.69 4.79
CA ALA A 79 -13.05 5.00 5.30
C ALA A 79 -11.55 5.01 5.55
N GLN A 80 -10.90 6.11 5.15
CA GLN A 80 -9.47 6.27 5.37
C GLN A 80 -9.13 6.32 6.87
N PRO A 81 -7.95 5.84 7.29
CA PRO A 81 -7.53 5.92 8.69
C PRO A 81 -7.68 7.32 9.28
N GLU A 82 -7.34 8.37 8.52
CA GLU A 82 -7.43 9.77 8.95
C GLU A 82 -8.87 10.23 9.20
N ALA A 83 -9.85 9.62 8.55
CA ALA A 83 -11.26 9.91 8.76
C ALA A 83 -11.83 9.20 10.00
N LEU A 84 -11.19 8.10 10.43
CA LEU A 84 -11.62 7.27 11.57
C LEU A 84 -10.90 7.62 12.87
N MET A 85 -9.67 8.11 12.79
CA MET A 85 -8.90 8.54 13.95
C MET A 85 -9.42 9.90 14.44
N SER A 86 -9.69 10.03 15.74
CA SER A 86 -10.08 11.32 16.31
C SER A 86 -8.94 12.31 16.13
N LYS A 87 -9.25 13.51 15.62
CA LYS A 87 -8.32 14.64 15.69
C LYS A 87 -8.15 14.99 17.17
N GLY A 88 -7.00 14.63 17.74
CA GLY A 88 -6.59 15.06 19.08
C GLY A 88 -6.37 16.56 19.14
#